data_AF-A0A8D3WM23-F1
#
_entry.id   AF-A0A8D3WM23-F1
#
_cell.length_a   1.000
_cell.length_b   1.000
_cell.length_c   1.000
_cell.angle_alpha   90.00
_cell.angle_beta   90.00
_cell.angle_gamma   90.00
#
_symmetry.space_group_name_H-M   'P 1'
#
loop_
_entity.id
_entity.type
_entity.pdbx_description
1 polymer ?
#
loop_
_entity_poly.entity_id
_entity_poly.type
_entity_poly.pdbx_seq_one_letter_code
_entity_poly.pdbx_strand_id
1 'polypeptide(L)'
;MTRAELVVGVGARHGVAAEEVLGLIRRTLAEAGAAAADVVALATLDTRADEPGITGAAARLGVPVRSYPAKALAQVRVPHPSAVSLTAVATGSVAEAAALMDGGELLVPKRKSGSATCAVARRGTVDVTRASTNGAEPFTMAAMLPPTKHTENAGPDLRHHGDAEVRGLDLIDLAVNVRTGTPPEWLRRRIVTSLASLAAYPDGRSARAAVAGRHGLPEERVLLTAGAAEAFVLIARALPVSRPVVVHPQFTEPEAALRAAGHEVGRVLLSPEDGFRLDPAAVPEDADLVVVGNPTNPTSVLHPAGVLERLARPGRTLVVDEAFMDAVPGEREALCARQDVPGLVVLRSLTKTWGLAGLRVGYVLADPATVGLLQEAQPLWPVSSPALAAAEACMEPRALVEAADAADRTAVDRAHLLAGLAEFSEVRVVEPAAGPFVLLRLERADEVRELLRSRGFAARRGDTFPGLGGEWLRIAVRDRVTTNRFLQALDLALQGLPRRAVG
;
A
#
# COMPACT_ATOMS: atom_id res chain seq x y z
N MET A 1 26.88 28.68 30.69
CA MET A 1 25.67 28.01 30.19
C MET A 1 25.50 28.41 28.73
N THR A 2 25.68 27.46 27.81
CA THR A 2 25.45 27.69 26.37
C THR A 2 23.98 28.01 26.17
N ARG A 3 23.69 29.16 25.55
CA ARG A 3 22.34 29.59 25.24
C ARG A 3 21.73 28.61 24.25
N ALA A 4 20.52 28.11 24.49
CA ALA A 4 19.85 27.25 23.54
C ALA A 4 19.54 28.05 22.27
N GLU A 5 20.10 27.65 21.12
CA GLU A 5 19.80 28.30 19.84
C GLU A 5 18.45 27.80 19.32
N LEU A 6 17.46 28.70 19.27
CA LEU A 6 16.11 28.37 18.80
C LEU A 6 15.88 28.91 17.39
N VAL A 7 15.33 28.06 16.53
CA VAL A 7 14.81 28.45 15.22
C VAL A 7 13.29 28.42 15.28
N VAL A 8 12.67 29.51 14.86
CA VAL A 8 11.22 29.64 14.84
C VAL A 8 10.73 29.58 13.40
N GLY A 9 10.06 28.50 13.04
CA GLY A 9 9.48 28.35 11.72
C GLY A 9 8.11 29.02 11.62
N VAL A 10 7.89 29.82 10.58
CA VAL A 10 6.70 30.65 10.40
C VAL A 10 6.09 30.41 9.02
N GLY A 11 4.79 30.15 8.97
CA GLY A 11 4.01 30.14 7.72
C GLY A 11 2.90 31.17 7.80
N ALA A 12 2.74 32.02 6.79
CA ALA A 12 1.77 33.12 6.80
C ALA A 12 0.97 33.25 5.49
N ARG A 13 -0.24 33.82 5.61
CA ARG A 13 -1.00 34.36 4.49
C ARG A 13 -0.42 35.72 4.07
N HIS A 14 -0.64 36.10 2.82
CA HIS A 14 -0.23 37.42 2.32
C HIS A 14 -0.94 38.53 3.09
N GLY A 15 -0.20 39.59 3.42
CA GLY A 15 -0.71 40.78 4.10
C GLY A 15 -0.89 40.60 5.62
N VAL A 16 -0.27 39.58 6.23
CA VAL A 16 -0.35 39.42 7.69
C VAL A 16 0.41 40.55 8.40
N ALA A 17 -0.15 41.08 9.49
CA ALA A 17 0.50 42.13 10.27
C ALA A 17 1.70 41.57 11.06
N ALA A 18 2.78 42.35 11.16
CA ALA A 18 3.98 41.95 11.91
C ALA A 18 3.67 41.73 13.41
N GLU A 19 2.75 42.51 13.95
CA GLU A 19 2.26 42.42 15.32
C GLU A 19 1.56 41.08 15.59
N GLU A 20 0.81 40.55 14.62
CA GLU A 20 0.15 39.25 14.73
C GLU A 20 1.19 38.12 14.76
N VAL A 21 2.15 38.15 13.82
CA VAL A 21 3.24 37.17 13.76
C VAL A 21 4.07 37.21 15.03
N LEU A 22 4.48 38.40 15.49
CA LEU A 22 5.28 38.58 16.70
C LEU A 22 4.51 38.15 17.95
N GLY A 23 3.21 38.44 18.03
CA GLY A 23 2.35 37.99 19.11
C GLY A 23 2.23 36.46 19.16
N LEU A 24 2.10 35.81 18.00
CA LEU A 24 2.09 34.36 17.89
C LEU A 24 3.44 33.75 18.32
N ILE A 25 4.57 34.32 17.88
CA ILE A 25 5.91 33.87 18.28
C ILE A 25 6.09 33.97 19.79
N ARG A 26 5.76 35.11 20.40
CA ARG A 26 5.90 35.32 21.86
C ARG A 26 5.10 34.31 22.67
N ARG A 27 3.85 34.02 22.29
CA ARG A 27 3.03 32.99 22.95
C ARG A 27 3.65 31.60 22.80
N THR A 28 4.09 31.26 21.59
CA THR A 28 4.70 29.94 21.32
C THR A 28 6.02 29.73 22.07
N LEU A 29 6.83 30.79 22.22
CA LEU A 29 8.06 30.74 23.02
C LEU A 29 7.79 30.62 24.52
N ALA A 30 6.76 31.31 25.02
CA ALA A 30 6.34 31.18 26.42
C ALA A 30 5.91 29.74 26.76
N GLU A 31 5.21 29.06 25.84
CA GLU A 31 4.89 27.62 25.97
C GLU A 31 6.15 26.74 25.99
N ALA A 32 7.19 27.13 25.26
CA ALA A 32 8.49 26.44 25.26
C ALA A 32 9.35 26.73 26.51
N GLY A 33 8.89 27.63 27.40
CA GLY A 33 9.70 28.14 28.51
C GLY A 33 10.94 28.93 28.04
N ALA A 34 10.90 29.51 26.84
CA ALA A 34 12.03 30.17 26.20
C ALA A 34 11.87 31.69 26.09
N ALA A 35 12.98 32.42 26.08
CA ALA A 35 12.97 33.87 25.89
C ALA A 35 13.09 34.22 24.40
N ALA A 36 12.54 35.38 24.00
CA ALA A 36 12.69 35.91 22.64
C ALA A 36 14.15 36.03 22.20
N ALA A 37 15.05 36.30 23.14
CA ALA A 37 16.46 36.47 22.86
C ALA A 37 17.22 35.13 22.65
N ASP A 38 16.56 33.96 22.86
CA ASP A 38 17.09 32.64 22.52
C ASP A 38 16.83 32.27 21.05
N VAL A 39 16.00 33.05 20.35
CA VAL A 39 15.75 32.89 18.92
C VAL A 39 16.95 33.39 18.13
N VAL A 40 17.47 32.56 17.22
CA VAL A 40 18.61 32.90 16.35
C VAL A 40 18.21 33.14 14.90
N ALA A 41 17.01 32.71 14.49
CA ALA A 41 16.45 32.95 13.17
C ALA A 41 14.94 32.71 13.14
N LEU A 42 14.25 33.43 12.25
CA LEU A 42 12.95 33.01 11.73
C LEU A 42 13.16 32.20 10.45
N ALA A 43 12.46 31.09 10.28
CA ALA A 43 12.56 30.23 9.11
C ALA A 43 11.23 30.16 8.37
N THR A 44 11.22 30.23 7.04
CA THR A 44 9.97 30.16 6.25
C THR A 44 10.18 29.58 4.84
N LEU A 45 9.11 29.52 4.06
CA LEU A 45 9.12 29.16 2.65
C LEU A 45 9.63 30.33 1.80
N ASP A 46 10.44 30.08 0.76
CA ASP A 46 10.99 31.13 -0.13
C ASP A 46 9.95 32.12 -0.66
N THR A 47 8.79 31.62 -1.08
CA THR A 47 7.69 32.48 -1.58
C THR A 47 7.02 33.34 -0.49
N ARG A 48 7.52 33.28 0.74
CA ARG A 48 7.09 34.07 1.91
C ARG A 48 8.27 34.77 2.61
N ALA A 49 9.49 34.68 2.07
CA ALA A 49 10.68 35.28 2.68
C ALA A 49 10.54 36.80 2.86
N ASP A 50 9.92 37.47 1.89
CA ASP A 50 9.74 38.92 1.86
C ASP A 50 8.38 39.39 2.43
N GLU A 51 7.59 38.48 3.01
CA GLU A 51 6.28 38.84 3.56
C GLU A 51 6.44 39.90 4.67
N PRO A 52 5.82 41.10 4.56
CA PRO A 52 6.04 42.21 5.50
C PRO A 52 5.81 41.86 6.96
N GLY A 53 4.86 40.95 7.24
CA GLY A 53 4.63 40.48 8.60
C GLY A 53 5.76 39.59 9.16
N ILE A 54 6.40 38.77 8.32
CA ILE A 54 7.52 37.91 8.73
C ILE A 54 8.80 38.74 8.88
N THR A 55 9.13 39.55 7.88
CA THR A 55 10.32 40.43 7.91
C THR A 55 10.20 41.48 9.02
N GLY A 56 9.01 42.06 9.22
CA GLY A 56 8.74 42.99 10.31
C GLY A 56 8.82 42.37 11.71
N ALA A 57 8.46 41.09 11.86
CA ALA A 57 8.63 40.36 13.11
C ALA A 57 10.10 40.00 13.37
N ALA A 58 10.83 39.57 12.33
CA ALA A 58 12.26 39.27 12.40
C ALA A 58 13.08 40.51 12.81
N ALA A 59 12.78 41.67 12.21
CA ALA A 59 13.41 42.95 12.53
C ALA A 59 13.20 43.36 14.01
N ARG A 60 11.98 43.16 14.55
CA ARG A 60 11.67 43.44 15.96
C ARG A 60 12.33 42.46 16.93
N LEU A 61 12.64 41.25 16.49
CA LEU A 61 13.39 40.24 17.25
C LEU A 61 14.90 40.39 17.10
N GLY A 62 15.38 41.16 16.11
CA GLY A 62 16.80 41.33 15.81
C GLY A 62 17.45 40.09 15.21
N VAL A 63 16.69 39.26 14.49
CA VAL A 63 17.15 37.98 13.92
C VAL A 63 16.97 37.94 12.40
N PRO A 64 17.79 37.18 11.66
CA PRO A 64 17.61 37.01 10.22
C PRO A 64 16.38 36.16 9.89
N VAL A 65 15.85 36.33 8.67
CA VAL A 65 14.92 35.40 8.03
C VAL A 65 15.72 34.42 7.18
N ARG A 66 15.55 33.12 7.44
CA ARG A 66 16.01 32.03 6.59
C ARG A 66 14.84 31.54 5.75
N SER A 67 15.08 31.31 4.47
CA SER A 67 14.06 30.81 3.58
C SER A 67 14.51 29.49 2.95
N TYR A 68 13.54 28.62 2.69
CA TYR A 68 13.79 27.32 2.09
C TYR A 68 12.83 27.05 0.92
N PRO A 69 13.28 26.36 -0.14
CA PRO A 69 12.41 25.94 -1.23
C PRO A 69 11.35 24.95 -0.76
N ALA A 70 10.15 25.01 -1.37
CA ALA A 70 9.05 24.08 -1.08
C ALA A 70 9.48 22.60 -1.14
N LYS A 71 10.31 22.26 -2.15
CA LYS A 71 10.84 20.90 -2.34
C LYS A 71 11.73 20.43 -1.18
N ALA A 72 12.53 21.32 -0.60
CA ALA A 72 13.36 21.01 0.56
C ALA A 72 12.50 20.80 1.81
N LEU A 73 11.53 21.71 2.04
CA LEU A 73 10.59 21.59 3.15
C LEU A 73 9.68 20.35 3.05
N ALA A 74 9.41 19.85 1.85
CA ALA A 74 8.62 18.64 1.64
C ALA A 74 9.33 17.36 2.09
N GLN A 75 10.67 17.38 2.16
CA GLN A 75 11.48 16.24 2.59
C GLN A 75 11.60 16.14 4.11
N VAL A 76 11.29 17.22 4.83
CA VAL A 76 11.35 17.24 6.30
C VAL A 76 10.15 16.50 6.87
N ARG A 77 10.41 15.47 7.68
CA ARG A 77 9.36 14.78 8.44
C ARG A 77 8.83 15.71 9.51
N VAL A 78 7.55 16.06 9.40
CA VAL A 78 6.86 16.93 10.36
C VAL A 78 5.81 16.13 11.15
N PRO A 79 5.68 16.34 12.47
CA PRO A 79 4.75 15.57 13.29
C PRO A 79 3.28 15.98 13.09
N HIS A 80 2.98 17.20 12.61
CA HIS A 80 1.61 17.69 12.44
C HIS A 80 1.35 18.26 11.04
N PRO A 81 1.21 17.39 10.02
CA PRO A 81 0.94 17.85 8.67
C PRO A 81 -0.36 18.66 8.56
N SER A 82 -0.41 19.56 7.58
CA SER A 82 -1.49 20.51 7.30
C SER A 82 -1.90 20.32 5.84
N ALA A 83 -3.12 19.82 5.63
CA ALA A 83 -3.69 19.66 4.29
C ALA A 83 -3.65 20.97 3.48
N VAL A 84 -3.90 22.11 4.14
CA VAL A 84 -3.83 23.44 3.51
C VAL A 84 -2.42 23.76 3.00
N SER A 85 -1.38 23.37 3.73
CA SER A 85 0.02 23.60 3.33
C SER A 85 0.46 22.62 2.24
N LEU A 86 0.00 21.37 2.31
CA LEU A 86 0.23 20.35 1.28
C LEU A 86 -0.39 20.77 -0.05
N THR A 87 -1.64 21.24 -0.05
CA THR A 87 -2.32 21.70 -1.26
C THR A 87 -1.72 23.00 -1.81
N ALA A 88 -1.38 23.96 -0.95
CA ALA A 88 -0.94 25.28 -1.40
C ALA A 88 0.53 25.31 -1.87
N VAL A 89 1.41 24.54 -1.22
CA VAL A 89 2.87 24.66 -1.40
C VAL A 89 3.61 23.32 -1.31
N ALA A 90 2.90 22.19 -1.41
CA ALA A 90 3.47 20.84 -1.46
C ALA A 90 4.38 20.45 -0.27
N THR A 91 4.25 21.12 0.89
CA THR A 91 4.92 20.73 2.14
C THR A 91 3.92 20.37 3.23
N GLY A 92 4.25 19.34 4.02
CA GLY A 92 3.44 18.89 5.16
C GLY A 92 3.14 20.02 6.15
N SER A 93 4.07 20.95 6.37
CA SER A 93 3.86 22.06 7.31
C SER A 93 4.97 23.09 7.11
N VAL A 94 4.67 24.30 6.63
CA VAL A 94 5.70 25.33 6.44
C VAL A 94 6.40 25.65 7.77
N ALA A 95 5.62 25.87 8.84
CA ALA A 95 6.17 26.24 10.14
C ALA A 95 7.06 25.14 10.74
N GLU A 96 6.61 23.89 10.78
CA GLU A 96 7.39 22.81 11.40
C GLU A 96 8.56 22.36 10.53
N ALA A 97 8.37 22.29 9.21
CA ALA A 97 9.44 21.89 8.29
C ALA A 97 10.57 22.93 8.29
N ALA A 98 10.21 24.22 8.26
CA ALA A 98 11.20 25.29 8.26
C ALA A 98 11.95 25.38 9.61
N ALA A 99 11.27 25.14 10.74
CA ALA A 99 11.91 25.09 12.05
C ALA A 99 12.94 23.94 12.17
N LEU A 100 12.66 22.80 11.53
CA LEU A 100 13.48 21.58 11.61
C LEU A 100 14.50 21.41 10.49
N MET A 101 14.58 22.36 9.56
CA MET A 101 15.34 22.19 8.31
C MET A 101 16.85 21.97 8.55
N ASP A 102 17.42 22.65 9.54
CA ASP A 102 18.85 22.50 9.89
C ASP A 102 19.12 21.33 10.86
N GLY A 103 18.14 20.44 11.06
CA GLY A 103 18.15 19.43 12.10
C GLY A 103 17.88 20.03 13.49
N GLY A 104 17.43 19.18 14.42
CA GLY A 104 17.10 19.60 15.78
C GLY A 104 15.89 18.91 16.35
N GLU A 105 15.49 19.36 17.54
CA GLU A 105 14.33 18.84 18.28
C GLU A 105 13.19 19.87 18.26
N LEU A 106 11.99 19.44 17.85
CA LEU A 106 10.81 20.29 17.89
C LEU A 106 10.34 20.45 19.34
N LEU A 107 10.42 21.67 19.89
CA LEU A 107 10.00 21.97 21.26
C LEU A 107 8.51 22.26 21.36
N VAL A 108 7.99 23.06 20.42
CA VAL A 108 6.57 23.39 20.37
C VAL A 108 6.08 23.17 18.94
N PRO A 109 5.10 22.25 18.74
CA PRO A 109 4.52 22.01 17.45
C PRO A 109 3.65 23.19 17.00
N LYS A 110 3.26 23.17 15.73
CA LYS A 110 2.61 24.31 15.07
C LYS A 110 1.42 24.89 15.88
N ARG A 111 1.53 26.15 16.27
CA ARG A 111 0.44 27.02 16.75
C ARG A 111 -0.08 27.88 15.62
N LYS A 112 -1.34 28.32 15.71
CA LYS A 112 -2.00 29.12 14.68
C LYS A 112 -2.53 30.43 15.28
N SER A 113 -2.52 31.48 14.48
CA SER A 113 -3.33 32.70 14.65
C SER A 113 -4.39 32.75 13.53
N GLY A 114 -5.02 33.91 13.31
CA GLY A 114 -5.98 34.08 12.21
C GLY A 114 -5.33 33.92 10.83
N SER A 115 -4.10 34.39 10.68
CA SER A 115 -3.41 34.48 9.39
C SER A 115 -1.98 33.93 9.37
N ALA A 116 -1.46 33.43 10.50
CA ALA A 116 -0.11 32.87 10.60
C ALA A 116 -0.06 31.56 11.39
N THR A 117 1.04 30.84 11.23
CA THR A 117 1.38 29.61 11.94
C THR A 117 2.84 29.65 12.38
N CYS A 118 3.14 29.10 13.54
CA CYS A 118 4.46 29.20 14.19
C CYS A 118 4.82 27.88 14.88
N ALA A 119 6.06 27.44 14.75
CA ALA A 119 6.62 26.29 15.46
C ALA A 119 8.04 26.63 15.96
N VAL A 120 8.47 26.00 17.05
CA VAL A 120 9.77 26.29 17.68
C VAL A 120 10.59 25.01 17.76
N ALA A 121 11.83 25.05 17.26
CA ALA A 121 12.79 23.96 17.34
C ALA A 121 14.09 24.42 18.00
N ARG A 122 14.73 23.51 18.74
CA ARG A 122 16.08 23.68 19.28
C ARG A 122 17.08 23.09 18.30
N ARG A 123 18.09 23.88 17.93
CA ARG A 123 19.18 23.41 17.07
C ARG A 123 20.07 22.42 17.82
N GLY A 124 20.43 21.31 17.19
CA GLY A 124 21.41 20.36 17.73
C GLY A 124 22.84 20.90 17.59
N THR A 125 23.67 20.79 18.63
CA THR A 125 25.11 21.02 18.51
C THR A 125 25.76 19.80 17.87
N VAL A 126 26.30 19.94 16.66
CA VAL A 126 27.17 18.92 16.07
C VAL A 126 28.54 19.07 16.73
N ASP A 127 28.88 18.17 17.66
CA ASP A 127 30.16 18.18 18.37
C ASP A 127 31.21 17.42 17.53
N VAL A 128 32.05 18.16 16.82
CA VAL A 128 33.15 17.63 16.00
C VAL A 128 34.43 17.64 16.84
N THR A 129 34.59 16.74 17.81
CA THR A 129 35.92 16.34 18.34
C THR A 129 35.86 15.16 19.31
N ARG A 130 36.13 13.94 18.83
CA ARG A 130 37.12 13.00 19.41
C ARG A 130 37.14 11.69 18.61
N ALA A 131 38.16 11.57 17.76
CA ALA A 131 38.65 10.26 17.34
C ALA A 131 39.36 9.60 18.53
N SER A 132 38.92 8.42 18.93
CA SER A 132 39.75 7.43 19.61
C SER A 132 39.24 6.05 19.24
N THR A 133 40.11 5.32 18.55
CA THR A 133 40.00 3.94 18.12
C THR A 133 39.80 2.98 19.30
N ASN A 134 38.78 2.13 19.26
CA ASN A 134 38.89 0.67 19.42
C ASN A 134 37.52 -0.03 19.50
N GLY A 135 37.30 -0.94 18.55
CA GLY A 135 36.59 -2.21 18.78
C GLY A 135 35.07 -2.24 18.68
N ALA A 136 34.58 -2.58 17.48
CA ALA A 136 33.31 -3.25 17.12
C ALA A 136 32.44 -2.43 16.16
N GLU A 137 32.50 -2.80 14.87
CA GLU A 137 31.60 -2.31 13.81
C GLU A 137 30.15 -2.76 14.08
N PRO A 138 29.15 -1.87 14.07
CA PRO A 138 27.76 -2.26 13.91
C PRO A 138 27.47 -2.60 12.44
N PHE A 139 27.16 -3.87 12.19
CA PHE A 139 26.64 -4.39 10.92
C PHE A 139 25.49 -3.52 10.39
N THR A 140 25.67 -2.91 9.21
CA THR A 140 24.58 -2.34 8.41
C THR A 140 24.37 -3.19 7.16
N MET A 141 23.14 -3.66 6.96
CA MET A 141 22.66 -4.50 5.85
C MET A 141 22.63 -3.79 4.48
N ALA A 142 23.60 -2.93 4.17
CA ALA A 142 23.66 -2.17 2.92
C ALA A 142 24.70 -2.71 1.91
N ALA A 143 25.44 -3.77 2.25
CA ALA A 143 26.54 -4.26 1.42
C ALA A 143 26.42 -5.76 1.09
N MET A 144 25.37 -6.18 0.36
CA MET A 144 25.36 -7.48 -0.36
C MET A 144 24.47 -7.50 -1.62
N LEU A 145 24.27 -6.36 -2.31
CA LEU A 145 23.66 -6.39 -3.65
C LEU A 145 24.68 -5.92 -4.68
N PRO A 146 25.06 -6.74 -5.68
CA PRO A 146 25.85 -6.25 -6.80
C PRO A 146 25.05 -5.18 -7.56
N PRO A 147 25.72 -4.20 -8.21
CA PRO A 147 25.03 -3.12 -8.89
C PRO A 147 24.20 -3.69 -10.05
N THR A 148 22.88 -3.72 -9.89
CA THR A 148 21.97 -3.97 -11.00
C THR A 148 22.06 -2.78 -11.93
N LYS A 149 22.50 -3.02 -13.17
CA LYS A 149 22.33 -2.07 -14.26
C LYS A 149 20.85 -1.70 -14.31
N HIS A 150 20.54 -0.44 -14.00
CA HIS A 150 19.25 0.14 -14.35
C HIS A 150 19.16 0.18 -15.88
N THR A 151 18.61 -0.86 -16.48
CA THR A 151 17.98 -0.72 -17.79
C THR A 151 16.69 0.05 -17.55
N GLU A 152 16.67 1.32 -17.95
CA GLU A 152 15.44 2.07 -18.15
C GLU A 152 14.58 1.27 -19.13
N ASN A 153 13.59 0.55 -18.60
CA ASN A 153 12.60 -0.13 -19.41
C ASN A 153 11.31 0.67 -19.27
N ALA A 154 10.85 1.27 -20.36
CA ALA A 154 9.62 2.06 -20.46
C ALA A 154 8.35 1.19 -20.32
N GLY A 155 8.23 0.49 -19.19
CA GLY A 155 7.11 -0.36 -18.83
C GLY A 155 6.32 0.19 -17.63
N PRO A 156 5.14 -0.37 -17.34
CA PRO A 156 4.29 0.04 -16.22
C PRO A 156 5.03 -0.06 -14.87
N ASP A 157 4.77 0.91 -13.98
CA ASP A 157 5.35 0.93 -12.63
C ASP A 157 4.80 -0.22 -11.77
N LEU A 158 5.58 -1.29 -11.67
CA LEU A 158 5.23 -2.48 -10.92
C LEU A 158 5.09 -2.23 -9.40
N ARG A 159 5.59 -1.11 -8.88
CA ARG A 159 5.55 -0.76 -7.45
C ARG A 159 4.34 0.06 -7.05
N HIS A 160 3.52 0.51 -8.01
CA HIS A 160 2.30 1.25 -7.69
C HIS A 160 1.25 0.30 -7.10
N HIS A 161 0.69 0.63 -5.93
CA HIS A 161 -0.33 -0.17 -5.24
C HIS A 161 -1.53 0.70 -4.82
N GLY A 162 -2.70 0.07 -4.62
CA GLY A 162 -3.97 0.79 -4.51
C GLY A 162 -4.06 1.74 -3.31
N ASP A 163 -3.29 1.48 -2.26
CA ASP A 163 -3.18 2.34 -1.08
C ASP A 163 -2.60 3.72 -1.40
N ALA A 164 -1.85 3.86 -2.50
CA ALA A 164 -1.36 5.15 -2.97
C ALA A 164 -2.50 6.11 -3.36
N GLU A 165 -3.66 5.58 -3.79
CA GLU A 165 -4.80 6.39 -4.23
C GLU A 165 -5.49 7.12 -3.07
N VAL A 166 -5.37 6.62 -1.84
CA VAL A 166 -6.09 7.14 -0.66
C VAL A 166 -5.23 7.94 0.32
N ARG A 167 -3.94 8.14 0.03
CA ARG A 167 -3.04 8.87 0.93
C ARG A 167 -3.46 10.34 1.09
N GLY A 168 -3.83 10.71 2.32
CA GLY A 168 -3.98 12.11 2.74
C GLY A 168 -5.34 12.77 2.47
N LEU A 169 -6.37 12.00 2.08
CA LEU A 169 -7.74 12.50 1.84
C LEU A 169 -8.80 11.57 2.46
N ASP A 170 -9.92 12.13 2.90
CA ASP A 170 -11.08 11.38 3.41
C ASP A 170 -11.97 10.95 2.23
N LEU A 171 -11.46 10.00 1.43
CA LEU A 171 -12.17 9.45 0.26
C LEU A 171 -12.81 8.11 0.61
N ILE A 172 -13.94 7.83 -0.04
CA ILE A 172 -14.48 6.47 -0.11
C ILE A 172 -13.51 5.64 -0.96
N ASP A 173 -12.84 4.70 -0.30
CA ASP A 173 -11.85 3.83 -0.93
C ASP A 173 -12.52 2.71 -1.74
N LEU A 174 -12.47 2.84 -3.07
CA LEU A 174 -12.75 1.77 -4.04
C LEU A 174 -11.46 1.28 -4.73
N ALA A 175 -10.30 1.79 -4.33
CA ALA A 175 -8.98 1.49 -4.90
C ALA A 175 -8.26 0.35 -4.16
N VAL A 176 -8.72 -0.04 -2.98
CA VAL A 176 -8.20 -1.16 -2.19
C VAL A 176 -9.30 -2.19 -1.91
N ASN A 177 -9.00 -3.45 -2.18
CA ASN A 177 -9.96 -4.55 -2.04
C ASN A 177 -9.98 -5.16 -0.62
N VAL A 178 -9.88 -4.32 0.43
CA VAL A 178 -10.06 -4.76 1.82
C VAL A 178 -11.54 -4.67 2.16
N ARG A 179 -12.07 -5.66 2.89
CA ARG A 179 -13.47 -5.70 3.32
C ARG A 179 -13.74 -4.57 4.33
N THR A 180 -14.80 -3.80 4.14
CA THR A 180 -15.19 -2.76 5.10
C THR A 180 -15.76 -3.35 6.39
N GLY A 181 -15.76 -2.58 7.49
CA GLY A 181 -16.27 -3.05 8.78
C GLY A 181 -15.42 -4.15 9.46
N THR A 182 -14.17 -4.30 9.03
CA THR A 182 -13.22 -5.29 9.57
C THR A 182 -11.98 -4.62 10.18
N PRO A 183 -11.20 -5.31 11.04
CA PRO A 183 -11.44 -6.66 11.58
C PRO A 183 -12.66 -6.73 12.50
N PRO A 184 -13.39 -7.86 12.54
CA PRO A 184 -14.51 -8.02 13.47
C PRO A 184 -14.00 -7.97 14.92
N GLU A 185 -14.88 -7.53 15.82
CA GLU A 185 -14.49 -7.23 17.21
C GLU A 185 -13.92 -8.46 17.95
N TRP A 186 -14.43 -9.67 17.67
CA TRP A 186 -13.87 -10.90 18.25
C TRP A 186 -12.43 -11.15 17.83
N LEU A 187 -12.07 -10.84 16.59
CA LEU A 187 -10.72 -11.00 16.04
C LEU A 187 -9.79 -9.93 16.59
N ARG A 188 -10.29 -8.68 16.69
CA ARG A 188 -9.57 -7.58 17.36
C ARG A 188 -9.19 -7.97 18.79
N ARG A 189 -10.12 -8.53 19.57
CA ARG A 189 -9.83 -9.00 20.93
C ARG A 189 -8.75 -10.08 20.95
N ARG A 190 -8.81 -11.08 20.06
CA ARG A 190 -7.76 -12.12 19.95
C ARG A 190 -6.37 -11.51 19.71
N ILE A 191 -6.28 -10.55 18.79
CA ILE A 191 -5.04 -9.82 18.50
C ILE A 191 -4.58 -9.04 19.74
N VAL A 192 -5.46 -8.30 20.41
CA VAL A 192 -5.10 -7.54 21.63
C VAL A 192 -4.60 -8.47 22.74
N THR A 193 -5.24 -9.62 22.95
CA THR A 193 -4.80 -10.61 23.95
C THR A 193 -3.38 -11.11 23.67
N SER A 194 -3.02 -11.31 22.40
CA SER A 194 -1.66 -11.76 22.02
C SER A 194 -0.57 -10.74 22.37
N LEU A 195 -0.91 -9.47 22.60
CA LEU A 195 0.08 -8.44 22.97
C LEU A 195 0.72 -8.69 24.34
N ALA A 196 0.09 -9.52 25.18
CA ALA A 196 0.65 -9.90 26.48
C ALA A 196 1.90 -10.80 26.37
N SER A 197 2.13 -11.46 25.22
CA SER A 197 3.27 -12.38 25.02
C SER A 197 4.41 -11.81 24.17
N LEU A 198 4.40 -10.50 23.86
CA LEU A 198 5.37 -9.89 22.94
C LEU A 198 6.84 -9.97 23.37
N ALA A 199 7.12 -10.18 24.65
CA ALA A 199 8.49 -10.34 25.15
C ALA A 199 9.13 -11.68 24.70
N ALA A 200 8.33 -12.66 24.30
CA ALA A 200 8.81 -13.95 23.80
C ALA A 200 8.88 -13.95 22.26
N TYR A 201 9.84 -14.70 21.71
CA TYR A 201 9.88 -14.97 20.28
C TYR A 201 8.61 -15.73 19.83
N PRO A 202 8.11 -15.46 18.61
CA PRO A 202 6.88 -16.09 18.13
C PRO A 202 7.05 -17.60 17.91
N ASP A 203 6.01 -18.35 18.26
CA ASP A 203 5.88 -19.79 18.01
C ASP A 203 4.68 -20.04 17.08
N GLY A 204 4.96 -20.48 15.86
CA GLY A 204 3.96 -20.67 14.81
C GLY A 204 3.27 -22.03 14.77
N ARG A 205 3.60 -22.98 15.68
CA ARG A 205 3.09 -24.37 15.59
C ARG A 205 1.57 -24.44 15.57
N SER A 206 0.89 -23.81 16.53
CA SER A 206 -0.58 -23.86 16.61
C SER A 206 -1.26 -23.24 15.38
N ALA A 207 -0.73 -22.10 14.90
CA ALA A 207 -1.25 -21.45 13.70
C ALA A 207 -1.02 -22.30 12.43
N ARG A 208 0.14 -22.96 12.32
CA ARG A 208 0.47 -23.88 11.22
C ARG A 208 -0.49 -25.07 11.22
N ALA A 209 -0.69 -25.70 12.38
CA ALA A 209 -1.65 -26.79 12.56
C ALA A 209 -3.08 -26.38 12.21
N ALA A 210 -3.51 -25.18 12.61
CA ALA A 210 -4.84 -24.67 12.29
C ALA A 210 -5.05 -24.46 10.78
N VAL A 211 -4.06 -23.90 10.07
CA VAL A 211 -4.09 -23.75 8.61
C VAL A 211 -4.11 -25.11 7.93
N ALA A 212 -3.27 -26.04 8.38
CA ALA A 212 -3.22 -27.41 7.85
C ALA A 212 -4.59 -28.11 8.02
N GLY A 213 -5.18 -28.01 9.21
CA GLY A 213 -6.49 -28.56 9.55
C GLY A 213 -7.62 -27.98 8.71
N ARG A 214 -7.62 -26.67 8.42
CA ARG A 214 -8.62 -26.06 7.51
C ARG A 214 -8.64 -26.72 6.13
N HIS A 215 -7.46 -26.97 5.58
CA HIS A 215 -7.31 -27.45 4.20
C HIS A 215 -7.21 -28.97 4.08
N GLY A 216 -7.26 -29.70 5.20
CA GLY A 216 -7.08 -31.16 5.21
C GLY A 216 -5.69 -31.60 4.77
N LEU A 217 -4.66 -30.77 5.01
CA LEU A 217 -3.28 -31.03 4.62
C LEU A 217 -2.42 -31.43 5.82
N PRO A 218 -1.33 -32.19 5.62
CA PRO A 218 -0.25 -32.31 6.59
C PRO A 218 0.41 -30.97 6.89
N GLU A 219 0.85 -30.75 8.13
CA GLU A 219 1.50 -29.49 8.54
C GLU A 219 2.74 -29.16 7.73
N GLU A 220 3.52 -30.18 7.33
CA GLU A 220 4.71 -30.04 6.48
C GLU A 220 4.46 -29.37 5.13
N ARG A 221 3.19 -29.31 4.67
CA ARG A 221 2.75 -28.61 3.45
C ARG A 221 2.42 -27.14 3.65
N VAL A 222 2.52 -26.63 4.88
CA VAL A 222 2.15 -25.26 5.23
C VAL A 222 3.38 -24.44 5.60
N LEU A 223 3.54 -23.27 5.00
CA LEU A 223 4.47 -22.24 5.45
C LEU A 223 3.72 -20.94 5.76
N LEU A 224 3.83 -20.45 7.00
CA LEU A 224 3.26 -19.16 7.40
C LEU A 224 4.17 -18.02 6.91
N THR A 225 3.57 -16.94 6.43
CA THR A 225 4.30 -15.79 5.86
C THR A 225 3.77 -14.46 6.39
N ALA A 226 4.63 -13.44 6.36
CA ALA A 226 4.33 -12.04 6.67
C ALA A 226 3.49 -11.38 5.54
N GLY A 227 2.37 -12.02 5.21
CA GLY A 227 1.55 -11.74 4.04
C GLY A 227 2.06 -12.45 2.77
N ALA A 228 1.17 -12.62 1.79
CA ALA A 228 1.49 -13.24 0.50
C ALA A 228 2.66 -12.57 -0.25
N ALA A 229 2.90 -11.27 0.03
CA ALA A 229 4.06 -10.51 -0.43
C ALA A 229 5.40 -11.20 -0.15
N GLU A 230 5.59 -11.69 1.09
CA GLU A 230 6.81 -12.40 1.46
C GLU A 230 6.95 -13.70 0.66
N ALA A 231 5.85 -14.42 0.43
CA ALA A 231 5.88 -15.67 -0.33
C ALA A 231 6.43 -15.46 -1.75
N PHE A 232 6.06 -14.37 -2.45
CA PHE A 232 6.64 -14.08 -3.77
C PHE A 232 8.15 -13.84 -3.71
N VAL A 233 8.63 -13.17 -2.67
CA VAL A 233 10.07 -12.95 -2.46
C VAL A 233 10.80 -14.26 -2.18
N LEU A 234 10.24 -15.14 -1.35
CA LEU A 234 10.81 -16.46 -1.06
C LEU A 234 10.86 -17.32 -2.31
N ILE A 235 9.74 -17.39 -3.06
CA ILE A 235 9.64 -18.13 -4.33
C ILE A 235 10.71 -17.66 -5.32
N ALA A 236 10.84 -16.34 -5.49
CA ALA A 236 11.80 -15.75 -6.42
C ALA A 236 13.27 -16.03 -6.07
N ARG A 237 13.59 -16.16 -4.78
CA ARG A 237 14.97 -16.32 -4.28
C ARG A 237 15.39 -17.76 -4.03
N ALA A 238 14.46 -18.61 -3.61
CA ALA A 238 14.76 -19.94 -3.11
C ALA A 238 14.60 -21.03 -4.18
N LEU A 239 13.65 -20.85 -5.11
CA LEU A 239 13.40 -21.87 -6.11
C LEU A 239 14.41 -21.79 -7.26
N PRO A 240 14.90 -22.93 -7.77
CA PRO A 240 15.83 -22.98 -8.89
C PRO A 240 15.10 -22.70 -10.22
N VAL A 241 14.91 -21.42 -10.52
CA VAL A 241 14.10 -20.92 -11.65
C VAL A 241 15.00 -20.24 -12.67
N SER A 242 14.81 -20.54 -13.94
CA SER A 242 15.57 -19.99 -15.08
C SER A 242 14.68 -19.28 -16.10
N ARG A 243 13.43 -19.70 -16.28
CA ARG A 243 12.48 -19.15 -17.27
C ARG A 243 11.11 -18.89 -16.63
N PRO A 244 11.03 -17.96 -15.66
CA PRO A 244 9.77 -17.63 -15.02
C PRO A 244 8.83 -16.89 -15.97
N VAL A 245 7.55 -17.27 -15.94
CA VAL A 245 6.47 -16.61 -16.67
C VAL A 245 5.41 -16.10 -15.70
N VAL A 246 4.98 -14.86 -15.90
CA VAL A 246 3.89 -14.24 -15.15
C VAL A 246 2.74 -13.91 -16.12
N VAL A 247 1.54 -14.43 -15.83
CA VAL A 247 0.34 -14.22 -16.67
C VAL A 247 -0.28 -12.86 -16.34
N HIS A 248 -0.33 -11.94 -17.28
CA HIS A 248 -0.86 -10.60 -17.08
C HIS A 248 -2.13 -10.36 -17.91
N PRO A 249 -2.99 -9.40 -17.54
CA PRO A 249 -2.86 -8.50 -16.40
C PRO A 249 -3.16 -9.19 -15.06
N GLN A 250 -2.23 -9.06 -14.12
CA GLN A 250 -2.39 -9.54 -12.75
C GLN A 250 -1.64 -8.61 -11.77
N PHE A 251 -1.77 -8.88 -10.47
CA PHE A 251 -1.05 -8.19 -9.41
C PHE A 251 0.46 -8.21 -9.68
N THR A 252 1.14 -7.08 -9.50
CA THR A 252 2.48 -6.86 -10.05
C THR A 252 3.61 -7.38 -9.18
N GLU A 253 3.35 -7.70 -7.92
CA GLU A 253 4.36 -8.15 -6.95
C GLU A 253 5.11 -9.42 -7.33
N PRO A 254 4.51 -10.47 -7.94
CA PRO A 254 5.26 -11.64 -8.38
C PRO A 254 6.35 -11.28 -9.39
N GLU A 255 6.03 -10.49 -10.41
CA GLU A 255 7.03 -10.04 -11.39
C GLU A 255 8.07 -9.13 -10.74
N ALA A 256 7.65 -8.21 -9.87
CA ALA A 256 8.57 -7.33 -9.16
C ALA A 256 9.56 -8.11 -8.30
N ALA A 257 9.11 -9.15 -7.59
CA ALA A 257 9.95 -10.02 -6.77
C ALA A 257 10.94 -10.83 -7.61
N LEU A 258 10.48 -11.42 -8.71
CA LEU A 258 11.33 -12.17 -9.65
C LEU A 258 12.43 -11.28 -10.25
N ARG A 259 12.07 -10.09 -10.74
CA ARG A 259 13.05 -9.11 -11.26
C ARG A 259 14.03 -8.66 -10.18
N ALA A 260 13.56 -8.43 -8.95
CA ALA A 260 14.42 -8.05 -7.83
C ALA A 260 15.39 -9.16 -7.41
N ALA A 261 15.07 -10.43 -7.70
CA ALA A 261 15.96 -11.57 -7.53
C ALA A 261 16.89 -11.81 -8.74
N GLY A 262 16.78 -11.00 -9.80
CA GLY A 262 17.67 -11.05 -10.97
C GLY A 262 17.15 -11.90 -12.14
N HIS A 263 15.90 -12.34 -12.10
CA HIS A 263 15.31 -13.14 -13.19
C HIS A 263 14.89 -12.29 -14.39
N GLU A 264 15.07 -12.84 -15.59
CA GLU A 264 14.39 -12.35 -16.80
C GLU A 264 12.99 -12.96 -16.85
N VAL A 265 11.96 -12.12 -16.71
CA VAL A 265 10.58 -12.58 -16.56
C VAL A 265 9.85 -12.54 -17.90
N GLY A 266 9.43 -13.70 -18.38
CA GLY A 266 8.50 -13.83 -19.50
C GLY A 266 7.09 -13.39 -19.10
N ARG A 267 6.33 -12.85 -20.06
CA ARG A 267 4.94 -12.43 -19.85
C ARG A 267 4.02 -13.11 -20.85
N VAL A 268 2.90 -13.63 -20.36
CA VAL A 268 1.75 -14.00 -21.20
C VAL A 268 0.70 -12.92 -20.99
N LEU A 269 0.38 -12.15 -22.03
CA LEU A 269 -0.61 -11.07 -21.95
C LEU A 269 -1.97 -11.58 -22.44
N LEU A 270 -2.93 -11.65 -21.52
CA LEU A 270 -4.32 -11.98 -21.81
C LEU A 270 -5.04 -10.76 -22.39
N SER A 271 -5.91 -11.00 -23.37
CA SER A 271 -6.59 -9.97 -24.14
C SER A 271 -8.00 -9.69 -23.58
N PRO A 272 -8.52 -8.46 -23.69
CA PRO A 272 -9.92 -8.18 -23.43
C PRO A 272 -10.87 -8.86 -24.42
N GLU A 273 -10.42 -9.15 -25.65
CA GLU A 273 -11.20 -9.83 -26.70
C GLU A 273 -11.60 -11.26 -26.27
N ASP A 274 -10.71 -11.95 -25.54
CA ASP A 274 -10.96 -13.28 -24.98
C ASP A 274 -11.58 -13.22 -23.57
N GLY A 275 -11.93 -12.02 -23.10
CA GLY A 275 -12.43 -11.76 -21.75
C GLY A 275 -11.39 -12.02 -20.67
N PHE A 276 -10.11 -11.82 -20.98
CA PHE A 276 -8.95 -12.10 -20.12
C PHE A 276 -8.91 -13.55 -19.60
N ARG A 277 -9.42 -14.51 -20.38
CA ARG A 277 -9.35 -15.93 -20.04
C ARG A 277 -7.99 -16.49 -20.44
N LEU A 278 -7.41 -17.30 -19.56
CA LEU A 278 -6.14 -17.97 -19.81
C LEU A 278 -6.35 -19.19 -20.70
N ASP A 279 -5.68 -19.22 -21.85
CA ASP A 279 -5.40 -20.44 -22.58
C ASP A 279 -4.05 -21.02 -22.13
N PRO A 280 -4.02 -22.23 -21.54
CA PRO A 280 -2.76 -22.87 -21.13
C PRO A 280 -1.77 -23.06 -22.28
N ALA A 281 -2.23 -23.16 -23.54
CA ALA A 281 -1.36 -23.28 -24.70
C ALA A 281 -0.55 -22.00 -24.99
N ALA A 282 -0.99 -20.84 -24.47
CA ALA A 282 -0.25 -19.59 -24.60
C ALA A 282 0.98 -19.52 -23.68
N VAL A 283 1.08 -20.41 -22.68
CA VAL A 283 2.24 -20.47 -21.78
C VAL A 283 3.36 -21.27 -22.43
N PRO A 284 4.57 -20.70 -22.60
CA PRO A 284 5.68 -21.40 -23.23
C PRO A 284 5.98 -22.76 -22.61
N GLU A 285 6.21 -23.76 -23.47
CA GLU A 285 6.57 -25.11 -23.03
C GLU A 285 7.95 -25.19 -22.35
N ASP A 286 8.74 -24.14 -22.27
CA ASP A 286 10.02 -24.16 -21.56
C ASP A 286 9.99 -23.35 -20.25
N ALA A 287 8.83 -22.76 -19.89
CA ALA A 287 8.67 -22.10 -18.61
C ALA A 287 8.79 -23.12 -17.47
N ASP A 288 9.64 -22.83 -16.49
CA ASP A 288 9.89 -23.66 -15.30
C ASP A 288 9.22 -23.10 -14.04
N LEU A 289 8.75 -21.86 -14.10
CA LEU A 289 7.84 -21.25 -13.12
C LEU A 289 6.73 -20.49 -13.84
N VAL A 290 5.48 -20.68 -13.41
CA VAL A 290 4.32 -19.94 -13.94
C VAL A 290 3.52 -19.37 -12.77
N VAL A 291 3.27 -18.05 -12.78
CA VAL A 291 2.43 -17.39 -11.76
C VAL A 291 1.10 -16.95 -12.36
N VAL A 292 0.00 -17.32 -11.72
CA VAL A 292 -1.37 -16.91 -12.05
C VAL A 292 -2.13 -16.54 -10.78
N GLY A 293 -2.79 -15.38 -10.74
CA GLY A 293 -3.75 -15.06 -9.67
C GLY A 293 -5.11 -15.70 -9.93
N ASN A 294 -5.84 -16.13 -8.89
CA ASN A 294 -7.19 -16.68 -9.05
C ASN A 294 -8.08 -16.41 -7.82
N PRO A 295 -9.14 -15.57 -7.91
CA PRO A 295 -9.48 -14.70 -9.03
C PRO A 295 -8.37 -13.70 -9.37
N THR A 296 -8.17 -13.44 -10.64
CA THR A 296 -7.12 -12.55 -11.15
C THR A 296 -7.41 -11.09 -10.77
N ASN A 297 -6.52 -10.43 -10.02
CA ASN A 297 -6.56 -8.98 -9.80
C ASN A 297 -5.71 -8.29 -10.87
N PRO A 298 -6.26 -7.50 -11.80
CA PRO A 298 -7.47 -6.69 -11.62
C PRO A 298 -8.74 -7.20 -12.31
N THR A 299 -8.67 -8.21 -13.19
CA THR A 299 -9.77 -8.59 -14.10
C THR A 299 -10.99 -9.20 -13.42
N SER A 300 -10.83 -9.71 -12.21
CA SER A 300 -11.82 -10.46 -11.42
C SER A 300 -12.21 -11.81 -12.04
N VAL A 301 -11.49 -12.25 -13.08
CA VAL A 301 -11.70 -13.55 -13.73
C VAL A 301 -11.31 -14.66 -12.76
N LEU A 302 -12.23 -15.61 -12.56
CA LEU A 302 -11.97 -16.88 -11.90
C LEU A 302 -11.74 -17.94 -12.98
N HIS A 303 -10.50 -18.37 -13.12
CA HIS A 303 -10.13 -19.45 -14.02
C HIS A 303 -10.58 -20.80 -13.42
N PRO A 304 -11.17 -21.69 -14.23
CA PRO A 304 -11.49 -23.04 -13.77
C PRO A 304 -10.22 -23.79 -13.31
N ALA A 305 -10.33 -24.59 -12.25
CA ALA A 305 -9.22 -25.36 -11.69
C ALA A 305 -8.57 -26.24 -12.76
N GLY A 306 -9.38 -26.95 -13.55
CA GLY A 306 -8.90 -27.79 -14.65
C GLY A 306 -8.19 -27.03 -15.79
N VAL A 307 -8.32 -25.71 -15.89
CA VAL A 307 -7.51 -24.88 -16.80
C VAL A 307 -6.13 -24.64 -16.21
N LEU A 308 -6.08 -24.25 -14.93
CA LEU A 308 -4.82 -24.00 -14.22
C LEU A 308 -3.99 -25.29 -14.08
N GLU A 309 -4.63 -26.42 -13.81
CA GLU A 309 -3.98 -27.73 -13.69
C GLU A 309 -3.24 -28.15 -14.97
N ARG A 310 -3.72 -27.75 -16.16
CA ARG A 310 -3.01 -28.04 -17.42
C ARG A 310 -1.67 -27.31 -17.57
N LEU A 311 -1.42 -26.29 -16.73
CA LEU A 311 -0.11 -25.64 -16.66
C LEU A 311 0.89 -26.49 -15.88
N ALA A 312 0.43 -27.38 -15.01
CA ALA A 312 1.27 -28.21 -14.15
C ALA A 312 1.92 -29.34 -14.94
N ARG A 313 3.18 -29.61 -14.62
CA ARG A 313 3.97 -30.70 -15.19
C ARG A 313 5.24 -30.95 -14.37
N PRO A 314 5.89 -32.11 -14.52
CA PRO A 314 7.19 -32.36 -13.90
C PRO A 314 8.22 -31.26 -14.25
N GLY A 315 8.95 -30.79 -13.23
CA GLY A 315 9.99 -29.77 -13.40
C GLY A 315 9.48 -28.33 -13.56
N ARG A 316 8.17 -28.09 -13.45
CA ARG A 316 7.59 -26.74 -13.40
C ARG A 316 6.95 -26.47 -12.05
N THR A 317 7.23 -25.30 -11.48
CA THR A 317 6.46 -24.75 -10.36
C THR A 317 5.27 -23.96 -10.89
N LEU A 318 4.06 -24.34 -10.51
CA LEU A 318 2.83 -23.59 -10.78
C LEU A 318 2.42 -22.84 -9.51
N VAL A 319 2.60 -21.52 -9.52
CA VAL A 319 2.17 -20.64 -8.42
C VAL A 319 0.77 -20.11 -8.71
N VAL A 320 -0.19 -20.42 -7.85
CA VAL A 320 -1.55 -19.92 -7.91
C VAL A 320 -1.82 -18.98 -6.73
N ASP A 321 -1.96 -17.69 -7.00
CA ASP A 321 -2.26 -16.69 -5.97
C ASP A 321 -3.78 -16.61 -5.72
N GLU A 322 -4.21 -17.27 -4.65
CA GLU A 322 -5.60 -17.31 -4.17
C GLU A 322 -5.88 -16.25 -3.09
N ALA A 323 -5.17 -15.11 -3.10
CA ALA A 323 -5.36 -14.04 -2.12
C ALA A 323 -6.81 -13.49 -2.02
N PHE A 324 -7.65 -13.72 -3.02
CA PHE A 324 -9.06 -13.30 -3.04
C PHE A 324 -10.06 -14.46 -3.04
N MET A 325 -9.61 -15.71 -2.92
CA MET A 325 -10.49 -16.88 -3.02
C MET A 325 -11.53 -16.95 -1.89
N ASP A 326 -11.21 -16.46 -0.69
CA ASP A 326 -12.16 -16.32 0.43
C ASP A 326 -13.38 -15.44 0.10
N ALA A 327 -13.32 -14.60 -0.94
CA ALA A 327 -14.43 -13.74 -1.38
C ALA A 327 -15.29 -14.39 -2.47
N VAL A 328 -14.96 -15.62 -2.88
CA VAL A 328 -15.71 -16.41 -3.84
C VAL A 328 -16.61 -17.38 -3.07
N PRO A 329 -17.95 -17.35 -3.28
CA PRO A 329 -18.86 -18.30 -2.66
C PRO A 329 -18.42 -19.76 -2.84
N GLY A 330 -18.31 -20.47 -1.72
CA GLY A 330 -17.86 -21.86 -1.66
C GLY A 330 -16.41 -22.10 -2.08
N GLU A 331 -15.60 -21.06 -2.24
CA GLU A 331 -14.23 -21.15 -2.75
C GLU A 331 -14.11 -22.00 -4.03
N ARG A 332 -15.12 -21.88 -4.92
CA ARG A 332 -15.15 -22.64 -6.17
C ARG A 332 -13.87 -22.42 -6.97
N GLU A 333 -13.40 -23.48 -7.62
CA GLU A 333 -12.15 -23.53 -8.39
C GLU A 333 -10.86 -23.34 -7.57
N ALA A 334 -10.93 -23.39 -6.22
CA ALA A 334 -9.74 -23.39 -5.38
C ALA A 334 -8.92 -24.68 -5.54
N LEU A 335 -7.60 -24.51 -5.49
CA LEU A 335 -6.59 -25.55 -5.55
C LEU A 335 -5.91 -25.77 -4.19
N CYS A 336 -6.26 -25.01 -3.15
CA CYS A 336 -5.60 -25.03 -1.84
C CYS A 336 -5.57 -26.40 -1.14
N ALA A 337 -6.51 -27.30 -1.44
CA ALA A 337 -6.54 -28.66 -0.88
C ALA A 337 -5.94 -29.73 -1.83
N ARG A 338 -5.51 -29.36 -3.05
CA ARG A 338 -5.04 -30.32 -4.06
C ARG A 338 -3.61 -30.78 -3.77
N GLN A 339 -3.40 -32.08 -3.89
CA GLN A 339 -2.11 -32.74 -3.66
C GLN A 339 -1.59 -33.51 -4.88
N ASP A 340 -2.44 -33.68 -5.89
CA ASP A 340 -2.23 -34.45 -7.11
C ASP A 340 -1.71 -33.60 -8.29
N VAL A 341 -1.61 -32.29 -8.11
CA VAL A 341 -1.14 -31.34 -9.14
C VAL A 341 0.37 -31.13 -8.98
N PRO A 342 1.22 -31.57 -9.93
CA PRO A 342 2.67 -31.49 -9.81
C PRO A 342 3.19 -30.05 -9.71
N GLY A 343 4.08 -29.79 -8.75
CA GLY A 343 4.72 -28.48 -8.59
C GLY A 343 3.78 -27.35 -8.19
N LEU A 344 2.56 -27.66 -7.72
CA LEU A 344 1.59 -26.68 -7.28
C LEU A 344 2.04 -25.98 -5.99
N VAL A 345 1.99 -24.65 -6.02
CA VAL A 345 2.21 -23.75 -4.89
C VAL A 345 1.01 -22.81 -4.83
N VAL A 346 0.19 -22.92 -3.79
CA VAL A 346 -0.97 -22.04 -3.58
C VAL A 346 -0.64 -21.00 -2.53
N LEU A 347 -0.93 -19.73 -2.83
CA LEU A 347 -0.78 -18.62 -1.89
C LEU A 347 -2.14 -18.19 -1.36
N ARG A 348 -2.25 -17.99 -0.05
CA ARG A 348 -3.46 -17.45 0.58
C ARG A 348 -3.13 -16.24 1.42
N SER A 349 -4.10 -15.32 1.49
CA SER A 349 -3.97 -14.05 2.20
C SER A 349 -5.11 -13.88 3.18
N LEU A 350 -4.81 -13.60 4.44
CA LEU A 350 -5.84 -13.24 5.43
C LEU A 350 -6.09 -11.72 5.48
N THR A 351 -5.36 -10.96 4.65
CA THR A 351 -5.32 -9.50 4.76
C THR A 351 -6.58 -8.80 4.22
N LYS A 352 -7.24 -9.40 3.22
CA LYS A 352 -8.34 -8.77 2.48
C LYS A 352 -9.68 -9.01 3.14
N THR A 353 -10.01 -10.29 3.34
CA THR A 353 -11.25 -10.77 3.97
C THR A 353 -11.40 -10.26 5.40
N TRP A 354 -10.31 -10.31 6.18
CA TRP A 354 -10.36 -10.01 7.62
C TRP A 354 -9.89 -8.60 8.00
N GLY A 355 -9.55 -7.75 7.03
CA GLY A 355 -9.08 -6.38 7.34
C GLY A 355 -7.69 -6.33 7.97
N LEU A 356 -6.87 -7.36 7.78
CA LEU A 356 -5.55 -7.51 8.42
C LEU A 356 -4.40 -6.98 7.54
N ALA A 357 -4.69 -6.04 6.63
CA ALA A 357 -3.70 -5.50 5.71
C ALA A 357 -2.54 -4.79 6.40
N GLY A 358 -2.73 -4.20 7.59
CA GLY A 358 -1.64 -3.64 8.39
C GLY A 358 -0.85 -4.68 9.20
N LEU A 359 -1.45 -5.84 9.50
CA LEU A 359 -0.84 -6.89 10.33
C LEU A 359 0.10 -7.81 9.54
N ARG A 360 -0.13 -7.92 8.22
CA ARG A 360 0.68 -8.71 7.27
C ARG A 360 0.69 -10.21 7.62
N VAL A 361 -0.31 -10.93 7.15
CA VAL A 361 -0.43 -12.38 7.43
C VAL A 361 -0.97 -13.14 6.22
N GLY A 362 -0.29 -14.22 5.87
CA GLY A 362 -0.62 -15.11 4.76
C GLY A 362 0.06 -16.47 4.95
N TYR A 363 -0.10 -17.36 3.97
CA TYR A 363 0.53 -18.67 4.00
C TYR A 363 0.67 -19.26 2.60
N VAL A 364 1.64 -20.17 2.47
CA VAL A 364 1.89 -21.00 1.30
C VAL A 364 1.41 -22.41 1.60
N LEU A 365 0.78 -23.04 0.62
CA LEU A 365 0.46 -24.46 0.60
C LEU A 365 1.20 -25.10 -0.59
N ALA A 366 2.11 -26.03 -0.33
CA ALA A 366 2.91 -26.68 -1.36
C ALA A 366 3.33 -28.09 -0.91
N ASP A 367 4.02 -28.83 -1.77
CA ASP A 367 4.64 -30.08 -1.33
C ASP A 367 5.75 -29.82 -0.28
N PRO A 368 6.07 -30.80 0.59
CA PRO A 368 7.02 -30.60 1.68
C PRO A 368 8.43 -30.21 1.23
N ALA A 369 8.88 -30.65 0.05
CA ALA A 369 10.21 -30.30 -0.44
C ALA A 369 10.26 -28.82 -0.85
N THR A 370 9.22 -28.34 -1.55
CA THR A 370 9.08 -26.92 -1.87
C THR A 370 8.96 -26.07 -0.59
N VAL A 371 8.16 -26.49 0.40
CA VAL A 371 8.06 -25.79 1.69
C VAL A 371 9.42 -25.73 2.39
N GLY A 372 10.19 -26.81 2.37
CA GLY A 372 11.55 -26.86 2.93
C GLY A 372 12.47 -25.80 2.32
N LEU A 373 12.53 -25.71 1.00
CA LEU A 373 13.33 -24.70 0.28
C LEU A 373 12.92 -23.27 0.66
N LEU A 374 11.61 -23.00 0.70
CA LEU A 374 11.10 -21.68 1.07
C LEU A 374 11.41 -21.34 2.53
N GLN A 375 11.28 -22.32 3.44
CA GLN A 375 11.54 -22.14 4.87
C GLN A 375 13.03 -21.91 5.15
N GLU A 376 13.95 -22.57 4.42
CA GLU A 376 15.39 -22.34 4.51
C GLU A 376 15.79 -20.91 4.10
N ALA A 377 15.09 -20.34 3.12
CA ALA A 377 15.31 -18.97 2.67
C ALA A 377 14.57 -17.92 3.53
N GLN A 378 13.65 -18.34 4.40
CA GLN A 378 12.83 -17.44 5.20
C GLN A 378 13.63 -16.90 6.40
N PRO A 379 13.53 -15.59 6.69
CA PRO A 379 14.12 -15.04 7.92
C PRO A 379 13.58 -15.74 9.17
N LEU A 380 14.40 -15.82 10.22
CA LEU A 380 13.95 -16.33 11.52
C LEU A 380 12.85 -15.43 12.10
N TRP A 381 11.83 -16.06 12.67
CA TRP A 381 10.65 -15.39 13.26
C TRP A 381 9.97 -14.35 12.34
N PRO A 382 9.60 -14.74 11.10
CA PRO A 382 9.12 -13.81 10.09
C PRO A 382 7.70 -13.32 10.38
N VAL A 383 6.90 -14.15 11.05
CA VAL A 383 5.50 -13.86 11.40
C VAL A 383 5.41 -13.53 12.88
N SER A 384 4.90 -12.33 13.17
CA SER A 384 4.76 -11.83 14.55
C SER A 384 3.71 -12.60 15.36
N SER A 385 3.85 -12.63 16.69
CA SER A 385 2.89 -13.30 17.59
C SER A 385 1.43 -12.85 17.37
N PRO A 386 1.13 -11.56 17.13
CA PRO A 386 -0.23 -11.13 16.82
C PRO A 386 -0.74 -11.61 15.45
N ALA A 387 0.14 -11.70 14.45
CA ALA A 387 -0.19 -12.27 13.15
C ALA A 387 -0.47 -13.79 13.24
N LEU A 388 0.29 -14.52 14.06
CA LEU A 388 0.06 -15.95 14.33
C LEU A 388 -1.27 -16.19 15.04
N ALA A 389 -1.57 -15.41 16.09
CA ALA A 389 -2.85 -15.49 16.80
C ALA A 389 -4.03 -15.17 15.87
N ALA A 390 -3.87 -14.20 14.97
CA ALA A 390 -4.89 -13.90 13.96
C ALA A 390 -5.05 -15.04 12.95
N ALA A 391 -3.95 -15.63 12.48
CA ALA A 391 -3.98 -16.76 11.56
C ALA A 391 -4.76 -17.93 12.15
N GLU A 392 -4.42 -18.35 13.37
CA GLU A 392 -5.13 -19.42 14.10
C GLU A 392 -6.63 -19.09 14.25
N ALA A 393 -6.96 -17.89 14.72
CA ALA A 393 -8.34 -17.49 14.96
C ALA A 393 -9.18 -17.44 13.67
N CYS A 394 -8.58 -17.11 12.52
CA CYS A 394 -9.25 -17.09 11.21
C CYS A 394 -9.53 -18.51 10.66
N MET A 395 -8.95 -19.56 11.23
CA MET A 395 -9.20 -20.96 10.86
C MET A 395 -10.26 -21.62 11.74
N GLU A 396 -10.71 -20.97 12.82
CA GLU A 396 -11.76 -21.50 13.70
C GLU A 396 -13.08 -21.67 12.93
N PRO A 397 -13.90 -22.71 13.20
CA PRO A 397 -15.13 -22.96 12.46
C PRO A 397 -16.08 -21.76 12.35
N ARG A 398 -16.22 -20.97 13.42
CA ARG A 398 -17.03 -19.74 13.41
C ARG A 398 -16.52 -18.69 12.42
N ALA A 399 -15.20 -18.59 12.26
CA ALA A 399 -14.56 -17.65 11.36
C ALA A 399 -14.75 -18.10 9.90
N LEU A 400 -14.70 -19.41 9.66
CA LEU A 400 -14.97 -19.98 8.34
C LEU A 400 -16.42 -19.71 7.89
N VAL A 401 -17.40 -19.88 8.78
CA VAL A 401 -18.80 -19.53 8.52
C VAL A 401 -18.95 -18.03 8.23
N GLU A 402 -18.36 -17.16 9.05
CA GLU A 402 -18.41 -15.71 8.81
C GLU A 402 -17.76 -15.30 7.48
N ALA A 403 -16.67 -15.95 7.08
CA ALA A 403 -16.03 -15.73 5.79
C ALA A 403 -16.93 -16.16 4.62
N ALA A 404 -17.57 -17.34 4.72
CA ALA A 404 -18.51 -17.83 3.72
C ALA A 404 -19.71 -16.87 3.55
N ASP A 405 -20.34 -16.46 4.66
CA ASP A 405 -21.43 -15.49 4.63
C ASP A 405 -21.00 -14.15 4.01
N ALA A 406 -19.75 -13.73 4.24
CA ALA A 406 -19.20 -12.52 3.64
C ALA A 406 -18.94 -12.68 2.14
N ALA A 407 -18.54 -13.86 1.67
CA ALA A 407 -18.41 -14.16 0.25
C ALA A 407 -19.76 -14.09 -0.47
N ASP A 408 -20.81 -14.66 0.14
CA ASP A 408 -22.19 -14.60 -0.40
C ASP A 408 -22.70 -13.16 -0.46
N ARG A 409 -22.53 -12.38 0.61
CA ARG A 409 -22.86 -10.94 0.60
C ARG A 409 -22.10 -10.18 -0.47
N THR A 410 -20.80 -10.44 -0.61
CA THR A 410 -19.97 -9.80 -1.64
C THR A 410 -20.48 -10.14 -3.05
N ALA A 411 -20.95 -11.37 -3.28
CA ALA A 411 -21.53 -11.75 -4.56
C ALA A 411 -22.83 -10.99 -4.86
N VAL A 412 -23.70 -10.79 -3.86
CA VAL A 412 -24.92 -9.97 -3.99
C VAL A 412 -24.59 -8.50 -4.26
N ASP A 413 -23.68 -7.91 -3.49
CA ASP A 413 -23.23 -6.53 -3.67
C ASP A 413 -22.56 -6.32 -5.03
N ARG A 414 -21.78 -7.31 -5.50
CA ARG A 414 -21.17 -7.29 -6.83
C ARG A 414 -22.23 -7.31 -7.92
N ALA A 415 -23.26 -8.16 -7.80
CA ALA A 415 -24.36 -8.20 -8.75
C ALA A 415 -25.10 -6.85 -8.82
N HIS A 416 -25.30 -6.19 -7.67
CA HIS A 416 -25.89 -4.85 -7.62
C HIS A 416 -25.01 -3.79 -8.30
N LEU A 417 -23.69 -3.83 -8.07
CA LEU A 417 -22.75 -2.95 -8.77
C LEU A 417 -22.76 -3.17 -10.29
N LEU A 418 -22.73 -4.42 -10.74
CA LEU A 418 -22.75 -4.78 -12.17
C LEU A 418 -24.05 -4.30 -12.83
N ALA A 419 -25.20 -4.54 -12.21
CA ALA A 419 -26.49 -4.09 -12.72
C ALA A 419 -26.53 -2.55 -12.86
N GLY A 420 -26.02 -1.82 -11.87
CA GLY A 420 -25.95 -0.36 -11.94
C GLY A 420 -24.96 0.15 -12.99
N LEU A 421 -23.83 -0.53 -13.21
CA LEU A 421 -22.85 -0.19 -14.24
C LEU A 421 -23.38 -0.45 -15.66
N ALA A 422 -24.28 -1.43 -15.83
CA ALA A 422 -24.87 -1.76 -17.13
C ALA A 422 -25.76 -0.64 -17.72
N GLU A 423 -26.22 0.29 -16.88
CA GLU A 423 -27.01 1.46 -17.31
C GLU A 423 -26.15 2.52 -18.02
N PHE A 424 -24.82 2.41 -18.00
CA PHE A 424 -23.89 3.34 -18.64
C PHE A 424 -23.35 2.77 -19.95
N SER A 425 -23.81 3.31 -21.08
CA SER A 425 -23.40 2.86 -22.42
C SER A 425 -21.90 3.03 -22.70
N GLU A 426 -21.26 3.98 -22.02
CA GLU A 426 -19.85 4.35 -22.13
C GLU A 426 -18.92 3.44 -21.33
N VAL A 427 -19.48 2.60 -20.45
CA VAL A 427 -18.73 1.74 -19.54
C VAL A 427 -18.85 0.30 -19.99
N ARG A 428 -17.71 -0.36 -20.21
CA ARG A 428 -17.65 -1.80 -20.49
C ARG A 428 -17.05 -2.52 -19.30
N VAL A 429 -17.74 -3.50 -18.75
CA VAL A 429 -17.26 -4.29 -17.60
C VAL A 429 -16.73 -5.64 -18.07
N VAL A 430 -15.67 -6.13 -17.42
CA VAL A 430 -15.16 -7.49 -17.63
C VAL A 430 -16.03 -8.48 -16.86
N GLU A 431 -16.64 -9.41 -17.58
CA GLU A 431 -17.55 -10.40 -17.02
C GLU A 431 -17.25 -11.84 -17.53
N PRO A 432 -17.52 -12.87 -16.72
CA PRO A 432 -18.07 -12.80 -15.36
C PRO A 432 -17.00 -12.41 -14.32
N ALA A 433 -17.36 -11.52 -13.40
CA ALA A 433 -16.52 -11.12 -12.27
C ALA A 433 -16.80 -12.00 -11.04
N ALA A 434 -15.75 -12.49 -10.37
CA ALA A 434 -15.87 -13.40 -9.23
C ALA A 434 -15.25 -12.87 -7.94
N GLY A 435 -14.26 -11.98 -8.02
CA GLY A 435 -13.59 -11.39 -6.85
C GLY A 435 -14.37 -10.24 -6.19
N PRO A 436 -13.82 -9.62 -5.14
CA PRO A 436 -14.42 -8.48 -4.43
C PRO A 436 -14.17 -7.14 -5.16
N PHE A 437 -14.08 -7.17 -6.48
CA PHE A 437 -13.80 -6.02 -7.34
C PHE A 437 -14.26 -6.32 -8.77
N VAL A 438 -14.39 -5.28 -9.59
CA VAL A 438 -14.71 -5.35 -11.02
C VAL A 438 -13.72 -4.51 -11.82
N LEU A 439 -13.41 -4.94 -13.03
CA LEU A 439 -12.58 -4.20 -13.99
C LEU A 439 -13.50 -3.58 -15.04
N LEU A 440 -13.37 -2.28 -15.25
CA LEU A 440 -14.16 -1.53 -16.21
C LEU A 440 -13.26 -0.75 -17.18
N ARG A 441 -13.76 -0.58 -18.41
CA ARG A 441 -13.11 0.11 -19.53
C ARG A 441 -13.97 1.29 -19.97
N LEU A 442 -13.34 2.44 -20.18
CA LEU A 442 -13.96 3.65 -20.72
C LEU A 442 -12.90 4.56 -21.36
N GLU A 443 -13.25 5.22 -22.46
CA GLU A 443 -12.31 5.96 -23.33
C GLU A 443 -11.53 7.07 -22.60
N ARG A 444 -12.13 7.68 -21.57
CA ARG A 444 -11.58 8.83 -20.82
C ARG A 444 -11.45 8.52 -19.34
N ALA A 445 -11.04 7.29 -19.02
CA ALA A 445 -10.96 6.78 -17.65
C ALA A 445 -10.12 7.63 -16.71
N ASP A 446 -8.99 8.21 -17.17
CA ASP A 446 -8.17 9.10 -16.35
C ASP A 446 -8.94 10.35 -15.91
N GLU A 447 -9.64 11.02 -16.83
CA GLU A 447 -10.45 12.21 -16.53
C GLU A 447 -11.64 11.85 -15.62
N VAL A 448 -12.31 10.74 -15.91
CA VAL A 448 -13.41 10.24 -15.07
C VAL A 448 -12.91 9.92 -13.67
N ARG A 449 -11.73 9.30 -13.52
CA ARG A 449 -11.12 9.03 -12.21
C ARG A 449 -10.86 10.32 -11.43
N GLU A 450 -10.30 11.35 -12.05
CA GLU A 450 -10.07 12.63 -11.36
C GLU A 450 -11.38 13.32 -10.96
N LEU A 451 -12.41 13.24 -11.80
CA LEU A 451 -13.75 13.74 -11.48
C LEU A 451 -14.45 12.93 -10.37
N LEU A 452 -14.24 11.61 -10.31
CA LEU A 452 -14.67 10.76 -9.21
C LEU A 452 -13.92 11.13 -7.91
N ARG A 453 -12.61 11.39 -8.01
CA ARG A 453 -11.78 11.83 -6.88
C ARG A 453 -12.26 13.15 -6.32
N SER A 454 -12.58 14.14 -7.16
CA SER A 454 -13.16 15.41 -6.72
C SER A 454 -14.55 15.26 -6.08
N ARG A 455 -15.22 14.13 -6.34
CA ARG A 455 -16.52 13.74 -5.75
C ARG A 455 -16.38 12.80 -4.55
N GLY A 456 -15.17 12.59 -4.05
CA GLY A 456 -14.93 11.82 -2.83
C GLY A 456 -14.69 10.32 -3.04
N PHE A 457 -14.44 9.85 -4.27
CA PHE A 457 -14.21 8.42 -4.56
C PHE A 457 -12.81 8.16 -5.10
N ALA A 458 -12.10 7.20 -4.51
CA ALA A 458 -10.82 6.72 -5.04
C ALA A 458 -11.03 5.44 -5.84
N ALA A 459 -10.58 5.41 -7.09
CA ALA A 459 -10.60 4.23 -7.97
C ALA A 459 -9.18 3.78 -8.31
N ARG A 460 -8.98 2.49 -8.54
CA ARG A 460 -7.65 1.96 -8.91
C ARG A 460 -7.42 2.10 -10.41
N ARG A 461 -6.28 2.67 -10.79
CA ARG A 461 -5.84 2.82 -12.18
C ARG A 461 -5.42 1.48 -12.81
N GLY A 462 -5.85 1.24 -14.05
CA GLY A 462 -5.56 0.03 -14.81
C GLY A 462 -4.18 0.03 -15.48
N ASP A 463 -3.68 1.17 -15.93
CA ASP A 463 -2.37 1.34 -16.57
C ASP A 463 -1.15 0.93 -15.72
N THR A 464 -1.39 0.68 -14.43
CA THR A 464 -0.40 0.18 -13.49
C THR A 464 -0.25 -1.34 -13.50
N PHE A 465 -1.09 -2.05 -14.28
CA PHE A 465 -1.00 -3.48 -14.51
C PHE A 465 -0.49 -3.75 -15.94
N PRO A 466 0.56 -4.56 -16.14
CA PRO A 466 0.99 -4.94 -17.48
C PRO A 466 -0.16 -5.51 -18.32
N GLY A 467 -0.27 -5.10 -19.58
CA GLY A 467 -1.35 -5.51 -20.48
C GLY A 467 -2.61 -4.64 -20.42
N LEU A 468 -2.71 -3.68 -19.48
CA LEU A 468 -3.78 -2.69 -19.44
C LEU A 468 -3.25 -1.28 -19.73
N GLY A 469 -4.10 -0.46 -20.35
CA GLY A 469 -3.85 0.96 -20.62
C GLY A 469 -4.60 1.91 -19.67
N GLY A 470 -4.50 3.21 -19.96
CA GLY A 470 -5.12 4.30 -19.19
C GLY A 470 -6.65 4.26 -19.21
N GLU A 471 -7.26 3.55 -20.16
CA GLU A 471 -8.71 3.42 -20.32
C GLU A 471 -9.38 2.46 -19.32
N TRP A 472 -8.60 1.84 -18.42
CA TRP A 472 -9.07 0.82 -17.49
C TRP A 472 -9.07 1.34 -16.05
N LEU A 473 -10.14 1.04 -15.30
CA LEU A 473 -10.23 1.26 -13.86
C LEU A 473 -10.69 -0.02 -13.16
N ARG A 474 -10.15 -0.29 -11.97
CA ARG A 474 -10.64 -1.34 -11.08
C ARG A 474 -11.38 -0.72 -9.91
N ILE A 475 -12.59 -1.19 -9.65
CA ILE A 475 -13.47 -0.72 -8.59
C ILE A 475 -13.69 -1.86 -7.59
N ALA A 476 -13.42 -1.61 -6.31
CA ALA A 476 -13.76 -2.55 -5.25
C ALA A 476 -15.28 -2.64 -5.06
N VAL A 477 -15.78 -3.84 -4.79
CA VAL A 477 -17.18 -4.06 -4.44
C VAL A 477 -17.42 -3.53 -3.01
N ARG A 478 -18.55 -2.83 -2.83
CA ARG A 478 -19.00 -2.27 -1.55
C ARG A 478 -20.49 -2.49 -1.38
N ASP A 479 -20.96 -2.24 -0.16
CA ASP A 479 -22.37 -2.30 0.18
C ASP A 479 -23.24 -1.46 -0.76
N ARG A 480 -24.52 -1.81 -0.85
CA ARG A 480 -25.50 -1.15 -1.72
C ARG A 480 -25.57 0.37 -1.57
N VAL A 481 -25.44 0.92 -0.36
CA VAL A 481 -25.52 2.38 -0.13
C VAL A 481 -24.30 3.06 -0.74
N THR A 482 -23.11 2.53 -0.46
CA THR A 482 -21.85 3.03 -1.04
C THR A 482 -21.86 2.92 -2.56
N THR A 483 -22.30 1.76 -3.09
CA THR A 483 -22.39 1.52 -4.53
C THR A 483 -23.35 2.49 -5.20
N ASN A 484 -24.54 2.76 -4.64
CA ASN A 484 -25.48 3.73 -5.20
C ASN A 484 -24.88 5.14 -5.27
N ARG A 485 -24.17 5.56 -4.22
CA ARG A 485 -23.48 6.87 -4.22
C ARG A 485 -22.37 6.93 -5.26
N PHE A 486 -21.62 5.83 -5.44
CA PHE A 486 -20.61 5.73 -6.48
C PHE A 486 -21.22 5.85 -7.88
N LEU A 487 -22.32 5.14 -8.17
CA LEU A 487 -22.99 5.19 -9.47
C LEU A 487 -23.51 6.60 -9.79
N GLN A 488 -24.06 7.32 -8.80
CA GLN A 488 -24.43 8.72 -8.95
C GLN A 488 -23.21 9.62 -9.25
N ALA A 489 -22.10 9.40 -8.55
CA ALA A 489 -20.86 10.15 -8.79
C ALA A 489 -20.27 9.86 -10.18
N LEU A 490 -20.40 8.62 -10.66
CA LEU A 490 -19.99 8.20 -11.99
C LEU A 490 -20.81 8.90 -13.08
N ASP A 491 -22.14 8.92 -12.94
CA ASP A 491 -23.04 9.65 -13.85
C ASP A 491 -22.65 11.13 -13.96
N LEU A 492 -22.49 11.80 -12.81
CA LEU A 492 -22.05 13.19 -12.77
C LEU A 492 -20.63 13.40 -13.32
N ALA A 493 -19.74 12.41 -13.22
CA ALA A 493 -18.39 12.48 -13.77
C ALA A 493 -18.43 12.37 -15.30
N LEU A 494 -19.23 11.44 -15.84
CA LEU A 494 -19.42 11.27 -17.28
C LEU A 494 -20.07 12.51 -17.92
N GLN A 495 -21.11 13.06 -17.30
CA GLN A 495 -21.75 14.32 -17.74
C GLN A 495 -20.81 15.54 -17.64
N GLY A 496 -19.87 15.51 -16.70
CA GLY A 496 -18.90 16.58 -16.46
C GLY A 496 -17.71 16.57 -17.42
N LEU A 497 -17.62 15.59 -18.32
CA LEU A 497 -16.53 15.50 -19.29
C LEU A 497 -16.62 16.66 -20.30
N PRO A 498 -15.52 17.39 -20.57
CA PRO A 498 -15.53 18.43 -21.59
C PRO A 498 -15.94 17.84 -22.95
N ARG A 499 -16.83 18.51 -23.67
CA ARG A 499 -17.24 18.10 -25.03
C ARG A 499 -16.00 18.07 -25.92
N ARG A 500 -15.82 17.00 -26.70
CA ARG A 500 -14.75 16.96 -27.72
C ARG A 500 -14.94 18.15 -28.66
N ALA A 501 -13.88 18.93 -28.87
CA ALA A 501 -13.86 19.87 -29.98
C ALA A 501 -14.04 19.04 -31.26
N VAL A 502 -15.12 19.28 -31.99
CA VAL A 502 -15.34 18.65 -33.29
C VAL A 502 -14.27 19.23 -34.21
N GLY A 503 -13.27 18.41 -34.53
CA GLY A 503 -12.22 18.72 -35.49
C GLY A 503 -12.67 18.48 -36.91
#